data_AF-A0A0V0VGZ9-F1
#
_entry.id   AF-A0A0V0VGZ9-F1
#
_cell.length_a   1.000
_cell.length_b   1.000
_cell.length_c   1.000
_cell.angle_alpha   90.00
_cell.angle_beta   90.00
_cell.angle_gamma   90.00
#
_symmetry.space_group_name_H-M   'P 1'
#
loop_
_entity.id
_entity.type
_entity.pdbx_description
1 polymer ?
#
loop_
_entity_poly.entity_id
_entity_poly.type
_entity_poly.pdbx_seq_one_letter_code
_entity_poly.pdbx_strand_id
1 'polypeptide(L)'
;MKEEMTKKIEELTKKLDCTKRRVNDLMMEIQHRCAENAEIERIEVIVAEMDRIFCLAEDLQWSCENLLNEDDLATKVQEWNDFHFTVMDARATFHASVHSQTDLTDIEKFMYLRSSLKGPALGVISGFSTTATNYPEAVKTLRERFDRADLIIQHHIIEIADIKKITQSSAPDLRRL
;
A
#
# COMPACT_ATOMS: atom_id res chain seq x y z
N MET A 1 18.61 -28.36 15.44
CA MET A 1 17.44 -27.46 15.62
C MET A 1 17.85 -25.99 15.70
N LYS A 2 18.70 -25.55 16.65
CA LYS A 2 19.08 -24.12 16.75
C LYS A 2 19.80 -23.59 15.51
N GLU A 3 20.76 -24.34 14.96
CA GLU A 3 21.50 -23.94 13.74
C GLU A 3 20.61 -23.90 12.48
N GLU A 4 19.65 -24.82 12.36
CA GLU A 4 18.66 -24.87 11.27
C GLU A 4 17.77 -23.61 11.27
N MET A 5 17.31 -23.22 12.47
CA MET A 5 16.48 -22.03 12.65
C MET A 5 17.25 -20.75 12.32
N THR A 6 18.51 -20.65 12.75
CA THR A 6 19.38 -19.51 12.41
C THR A 6 19.60 -19.38 10.90
N LYS A 7 19.88 -20.48 10.20
CA LYS A 7 20.01 -20.48 8.73
C LYS A 7 18.73 -20.02 8.03
N LYS A 8 17.57 -20.48 8.50
CA LYS A 8 16.27 -20.07 7.96
C LYS A 8 15.99 -18.58 8.13
N ILE A 9 16.32 -18.01 9.29
CA ILE A 9 16.18 -16.56 9.56
C ILE A 9 17.09 -15.76 8.63
N GLU A 10 18.34 -16.19 8.45
CA GLU A 10 19.30 -15.52 7.56
C GLU A 10 18.82 -15.53 6.10
N GLU A 11 18.28 -16.66 5.61
CA GLU A 11 17.72 -16.75 4.27
C GLU A 11 16.49 -15.87 4.06
N LEU A 12 15.57 -15.82 5.03
CA LEU A 12 14.37 -14.97 4.96
C LEU A 12 14.76 -13.49 4.97
N THR A 13 15.70 -13.10 5.82
CA THR A 13 16.19 -11.72 5.91
C THR A 13 16.83 -11.28 4.59
N LYS A 14 17.69 -12.13 3.99
CA LYS A 14 18.30 -11.85 2.67
C LYS A 14 17.25 -11.68 1.57
N LYS A 15 16.21 -12.53 1.56
CA LYS A 15 15.10 -12.41 0.59
C LYS A 15 14.33 -11.11 0.81
N LEU A 16 13.98 -10.79 2.06
CA LEU A 16 13.29 -9.56 2.42
C LEU A 16 14.08 -8.32 1.97
N ASP A 17 15.38 -8.27 2.26
CA ASP A 17 16.24 -7.15 1.88
C ASP A 17 16.33 -6.99 0.35
N CYS A 18 16.39 -8.10 -0.39
CA CYS A 18 16.37 -8.08 -1.86
C CYS A 18 15.04 -7.53 -2.40
N THR A 19 13.93 -7.96 -1.81
CA THR A 19 12.59 -7.50 -2.19
C THR A 19 12.43 -6.02 -1.89
N LYS A 20 12.83 -5.55 -0.70
CA LYS A 20 12.83 -4.13 -0.32
C LYS A 20 13.64 -3.27 -1.29
N ARG A 21 14.83 -3.74 -1.70
CA ARG A 21 15.65 -3.05 -2.70
C ARG A 21 14.93 -2.89 -4.02
N ARG A 22 14.30 -3.95 -4.53
CA ARG A 22 13.55 -3.90 -5.79
C ARG A 22 12.36 -2.95 -5.72
N VAL A 23 11.65 -2.91 -4.60
CA VAL A 23 10.57 -1.93 -4.37
C VAL A 23 11.12 -0.50 -4.44
N ASN A 24 12.24 -0.22 -3.77
CA ASN A 24 12.87 1.10 -3.82
C ASN A 24 13.33 1.50 -5.23
N ASP A 25 13.89 0.56 -6.00
CA ASP A 25 14.31 0.83 -7.38
C ASP A 25 13.10 1.21 -8.26
N LEU A 26 12.00 0.46 -8.15
CA LEU A 26 10.75 0.76 -8.88
C LEU A 26 10.14 2.08 -8.41
N MET A 27 10.19 2.38 -7.12
CA MET A 27 9.73 3.64 -6.55
C MET A 27 10.48 4.84 -7.14
N MET A 28 11.81 4.76 -7.23
CA MET A 28 12.63 5.79 -7.86
C MET A 28 12.30 5.94 -9.35
N GLU A 29 12.04 4.84 -10.05
CA GLU A 29 11.63 4.87 -11.45
C GLU A 29 10.26 5.54 -11.64
N ILE A 30 9.28 5.25 -10.77
CA ILE A 30 7.97 5.92 -10.75
C ILE A 30 8.15 7.41 -10.56
N GLN A 31 8.91 7.83 -9.55
CA GLN A 31 9.15 9.25 -9.26
C GLN A 31 9.78 9.98 -10.45
N HIS A 32 10.80 9.37 -11.08
CA HIS A 32 11.45 9.94 -12.25
C HIS A 32 10.48 10.09 -13.42
N ARG A 33 9.69 9.05 -13.74
CA ARG A 33 8.72 9.08 -14.84
C ARG A 33 7.57 10.05 -14.58
N CYS A 34 7.14 10.22 -13.33
CA CYS A 34 6.19 11.25 -12.93
C CYS A 34 6.75 12.66 -13.20
N ALA A 35 8.03 12.90 -12.91
CA ALA A 35 8.66 14.19 -13.16
C ALA A 35 8.81 14.51 -14.65
N GLU A 36 8.90 13.49 -15.51
CA GLU A 36 8.98 13.62 -16.96
C GLU A 36 7.61 13.66 -17.66
N ASN A 37 6.49 13.61 -16.92
CA ASN A 37 5.14 13.44 -17.47
C ASN A 37 5.07 12.27 -18.48
N ALA A 38 5.71 11.15 -18.17
CA ALA A 38 5.67 9.97 -19.01
C ALA A 38 4.25 9.36 -19.09
N GLU A 39 3.99 8.56 -20.13
CA GLU A 39 2.70 7.87 -20.34
C GLU A 39 2.24 7.14 -19.07
N ILE A 40 1.03 7.46 -18.61
CA ILE A 40 0.43 6.89 -17.40
C ILE A 40 0.44 5.37 -17.41
N GLU A 41 0.10 4.75 -18.54
CA GLU A 41 0.05 3.30 -18.66
C GLU A 41 1.41 2.64 -18.32
N ARG A 42 2.52 3.28 -18.68
CA ARG A 42 3.86 2.78 -18.33
C ARG A 42 4.13 2.90 -16.85
N ILE A 43 3.70 4.01 -16.23
CA ILE A 43 3.87 4.21 -14.78
C ILE A 43 2.97 3.25 -14.00
N GLU A 44 1.75 2.98 -14.48
CA GLU A 44 0.83 1.99 -13.89
C GLU A 44 1.40 0.58 -13.87
N VAL A 45 2.06 0.15 -14.96
CA VAL A 45 2.72 -1.16 -15.00
C VAL A 45 3.80 -1.26 -13.91
N ILE A 46 4.58 -0.20 -13.71
CA ILE A 46 5.65 -0.15 -12.72
C ILE A 46 5.07 -0.10 -11.30
N VAL A 47 4.00 0.67 -11.07
CA VAL A 47 3.27 0.71 -9.80
C VAL A 47 2.65 -0.64 -9.48
N ALA A 48 2.06 -1.32 -10.47
CA ALA A 48 1.50 -2.65 -10.28
C ALA A 48 2.57 -3.71 -9.97
N GLU A 49 3.77 -3.60 -10.57
CA GLU A 49 4.91 -4.44 -10.21
C GLU A 49 5.38 -4.12 -8.78
N MET A 50 5.51 -2.85 -8.42
CA MET A 50 5.88 -2.39 -7.08
C MET A 50 4.92 -2.93 -6.02
N ASP A 51 3.60 -2.79 -6.23
CA ASP A 51 2.57 -3.29 -5.31
C ASP A 51 2.66 -4.82 -5.12
N ARG A 52 2.89 -5.58 -6.20
CA ARG A 52 3.06 -7.05 -6.10
C ARG A 52 4.27 -7.42 -5.28
N ILE A 53 5.40 -6.76 -5.52
CA ILE A 53 6.66 -7.04 -4.82
C ILE A 53 6.57 -6.58 -3.37
N PHE A 54 5.86 -5.48 -3.09
CA PHE A 54 5.58 -5.02 -1.74
C PHE A 54 4.76 -6.03 -0.93
N CYS A 55 3.70 -6.63 -1.51
CA CYS A 55 2.96 -7.71 -0.83
C CYS A 55 3.84 -8.93 -0.51
N LEU A 56 4.78 -9.28 -1.40
CA LEU A 56 5.75 -10.34 -1.10
C LEU A 56 6.68 -9.96 0.06
N ALA A 57 7.03 -8.67 0.17
CA ALA A 57 7.83 -8.17 1.28
C ALA A 57 7.04 -8.23 2.60
N GLU A 58 5.73 -7.94 2.60
CA GLU A 58 4.85 -8.07 3.77
C GLU A 58 4.81 -9.53 4.29
N ASP A 59 4.60 -10.49 3.39
CA ASP A 59 4.56 -11.92 3.75
C ASP A 59 5.90 -12.41 4.33
N LEU A 60 7.01 -11.94 3.75
CA LEU A 60 8.36 -12.25 4.25
C LEU A 60 8.63 -11.58 5.59
N GLN A 61 8.22 -10.32 5.77
CA GLN A 61 8.34 -9.61 7.05
C GLN A 61 7.60 -10.37 8.16
N TRP A 62 6.33 -10.73 7.92
CA TRP A 62 5.55 -11.52 8.89
C TRP A 62 6.27 -12.83 9.24
N SER A 63 6.85 -13.49 8.24
CA SER A 63 7.61 -14.72 8.44
C SER A 63 8.89 -14.51 9.28
N CYS A 64 9.55 -13.35 9.12
CA CYS A 64 10.71 -12.97 9.93
C CYS A 64 10.30 -12.67 11.38
N GLU A 65 9.27 -11.85 11.60
CA GLU A 65 8.82 -11.41 12.93
C GLU A 65 8.46 -12.58 13.85
N ASN A 66 7.80 -13.61 13.32
CA ASN A 66 7.43 -14.81 14.08
C ASN A 66 8.64 -15.64 14.57
N LEU A 67 9.84 -15.36 14.08
CA LEU A 67 11.06 -16.10 14.41
C LEU A 67 12.05 -15.29 15.28
N LEU A 68 11.76 -14.01 15.54
CA LEU A 68 12.63 -13.11 16.30
C LEU A 68 12.31 -13.14 17.79
N ASN A 69 13.32 -12.79 18.59
CA ASN A 69 13.13 -12.48 20.00
C ASN A 69 12.54 -11.06 20.15
N GLU A 70 12.05 -10.71 21.35
CA GLU A 70 11.36 -9.42 21.57
C GLU A 70 12.23 -8.19 21.27
N ASP A 71 13.51 -8.21 21.64
CA ASP A 71 14.44 -7.09 21.42
C ASP A 71 14.73 -6.87 19.92
N ASP A 72 14.96 -7.96 19.18
CA ASP A 72 15.20 -7.92 17.73
C ASP A 72 13.91 -7.58 16.95
N LEU A 73 12.76 -8.04 17.46
CA LEU A 73 11.44 -7.80 16.87
C LEU A 73 11.10 -6.31 16.83
N ALA A 74 11.29 -5.59 17.94
CA ALA A 74 10.97 -4.16 18.01
C ALA A 74 11.75 -3.33 16.97
N THR A 75 13.04 -3.63 16.81
CA THR A 75 13.89 -2.97 15.80
C THR A 75 13.40 -3.29 14.38
N LYS A 76 13.09 -4.56 14.11
CA LYS A 76 12.63 -5.00 12.78
C LYS A 76 11.26 -4.46 12.39
N VAL A 77 10.35 -4.34 13.35
CA VAL A 77 9.04 -3.71 13.16
C VAL A 77 9.20 -2.23 12.83
N GLN A 78 10.09 -1.51 13.52
CA GLN A 78 10.32 -0.10 13.23
C GLN A 78 10.92 0.11 11.83
N GLU A 79 11.95 -0.65 11.46
CA GLU A 79 12.54 -0.62 10.10
C GLU A 79 11.50 -0.93 9.02
N TRP A 80 10.58 -1.86 9.30
CA TRP A 80 9.50 -2.19 8.39
C TRP A 80 8.51 -1.05 8.26
N ASN A 81 8.10 -0.42 9.37
CA ASN A 81 7.17 0.72 9.36
C ASN A 81 7.74 1.90 8.58
N ASP A 82 9.03 2.22 8.74
CA ASP A 82 9.68 3.29 8.00
C ASP A 82 9.70 3.01 6.49
N PHE A 83 10.04 1.76 6.11
CA PHE A 83 9.99 1.30 4.72
C PHE A 83 8.56 1.36 4.16
N HIS A 84 7.59 0.82 4.91
CA HIS A 84 6.18 0.82 4.56
C HIS A 84 5.68 2.25 4.33
N PHE A 85 5.99 3.19 5.24
CA PHE A 85 5.62 4.59 5.11
C PHE A 85 6.18 5.20 3.82
N THR A 86 7.43 4.90 3.49
CA THR A 86 8.09 5.41 2.28
C THR A 86 7.41 4.92 0.99
N VAL A 87 7.10 3.63 0.89
CA VAL A 87 6.39 3.05 -0.27
C VAL A 87 4.99 3.66 -0.40
N MET A 88 4.36 3.88 0.74
CA MET A 88 3.07 4.54 0.81
C MET A 88 3.14 5.98 0.27
N ASP A 89 4.01 6.84 0.81
CA ASP A 89 4.16 8.22 0.37
C ASP A 89 4.44 8.35 -1.15
N ALA A 90 5.29 7.47 -1.69
CA ALA A 90 5.56 7.46 -3.13
C ALA A 90 4.33 7.10 -3.98
N ARG A 91 3.50 6.16 -3.52
CA ARG A 91 2.24 5.83 -4.18
C ARG A 91 1.25 7.00 -4.14
N ALA A 92 1.18 7.73 -3.02
CA ALA A 92 0.36 8.93 -2.91
C ALA A 92 0.84 10.03 -3.87
N THR A 93 2.16 10.21 -3.97
CA THR A 93 2.78 11.17 -4.90
C THR A 93 2.43 10.87 -6.35
N PHE A 94 2.47 9.61 -6.78
CA PHE A 94 2.05 9.21 -8.13
C PHE A 94 0.59 9.57 -8.42
N HIS A 95 -0.32 9.27 -7.50
CA HIS A 95 -1.74 9.62 -7.66
C HIS A 95 -1.95 11.13 -7.80
N ALA A 96 -1.22 11.93 -7.02
CA ALA A 96 -1.25 13.39 -7.14
C ALA A 96 -0.71 13.87 -8.49
N SER A 97 0.37 13.27 -9.00
CA SER A 97 0.94 13.60 -10.32
C SER A 97 -0.06 13.37 -11.45
N VAL A 98 -0.79 12.24 -11.44
CA VAL A 98 -1.84 11.97 -12.44
C VAL A 98 -2.95 13.02 -12.40
N HIS A 99 -3.34 13.47 -11.20
CA HIS A 99 -4.36 14.52 -11.08
C HIS A 99 -3.88 15.88 -11.63
N SER A 100 -2.58 16.17 -11.52
CA SER A 100 -1.97 17.42 -12.00
C SER A 100 -1.68 17.47 -13.50
N GLN A 101 -1.69 16.32 -14.19
CA GLN A 101 -1.49 16.24 -15.65
C GLN A 101 -2.61 16.99 -16.39
N THR A 102 -2.23 17.98 -17.20
CA THR A 102 -3.17 18.86 -17.94
C THR A 102 -3.54 18.31 -19.32
N ASP A 103 -2.76 17.35 -19.80
CA ASP A 103 -2.90 16.62 -21.06
C ASP A 103 -3.96 15.51 -20.99
N LEU A 104 -4.35 15.09 -19.78
CA LEU A 104 -5.46 14.17 -19.57
C LEU A 104 -6.79 14.91 -19.43
N THR A 105 -7.80 14.35 -20.07
CA THR A 105 -9.19 14.73 -19.85
C THR A 105 -9.70 14.22 -18.51
N ASP A 106 -10.72 14.88 -17.96
CA ASP A 106 -11.35 14.44 -16.71
C ASP A 106 -11.94 13.03 -16.78
N ILE A 107 -12.36 12.57 -17.96
CA ILE A 107 -12.86 11.19 -18.13
C ILE A 107 -11.72 10.17 -18.04
N GLU A 108 -10.54 10.46 -18.59
CA GLU A 108 -9.35 9.60 -18.47
C GLU A 108 -8.87 9.55 -17.02
N LYS A 109 -8.83 10.71 -16.34
CA LYS A 109 -8.54 10.78 -14.90
C LYS A 109 -9.54 9.98 -14.06
N PHE A 110 -10.82 9.95 -14.45
CA PHE A 110 -11.82 9.18 -13.72
C PHE A 110 -11.70 7.68 -13.98
N MET A 111 -11.45 7.27 -15.22
CA MET A 111 -11.19 5.86 -15.55
C MET A 111 -10.00 5.34 -14.72
N TYR A 112 -8.94 6.14 -14.64
CA TYR A 112 -7.75 5.87 -13.83
C TYR A 112 -8.04 5.81 -12.31
N LEU A 113 -8.76 6.81 -11.78
CA LEU A 113 -9.15 6.82 -10.37
C LEU A 113 -9.94 5.55 -10.03
N ARG A 114 -10.84 5.13 -10.91
CA ARG A 114 -11.69 3.97 -10.67
C ARG A 114 -10.94 2.63 -10.79
N SER A 115 -9.97 2.50 -11.69
CA SER A 115 -9.16 1.29 -11.83
C SER A 115 -8.21 1.07 -10.65
N SER A 116 -7.76 2.15 -10.01
CA SER A 116 -6.81 2.11 -8.90
C SER A 116 -7.44 1.93 -7.51
N LEU A 117 -8.73 2.22 -7.35
CA LEU A 117 -9.43 2.02 -6.08
C LEU A 117 -9.83 0.57 -5.85
N LYS A 118 -9.82 0.15 -4.58
CA LYS A 118 -10.27 -1.17 -4.13
C LYS A 118 -11.18 -1.05 -2.90
N GLY A 119 -11.93 -2.11 -2.62
CA GLY A 119 -12.68 -2.26 -1.37
C GLY A 119 -13.64 -1.09 -1.09
N PRO A 120 -13.69 -0.56 0.15
CA PRO A 120 -14.61 0.52 0.52
C PRO A 120 -14.47 1.79 -0.32
N ALA A 121 -13.24 2.13 -0.75
CA ALA A 121 -12.99 3.33 -1.55
C ALA A 121 -13.61 3.23 -2.95
N LEU A 122 -13.47 2.06 -3.60
CA LEU A 122 -14.17 1.78 -4.86
C LEU A 122 -15.70 1.76 -4.67
N GLY A 123 -16.15 1.25 -3.52
CA GLY A 123 -17.56 1.23 -3.14
C GLY A 123 -18.18 2.63 -3.09
N VAL A 124 -17.45 3.64 -2.60
CA VAL A 124 -17.94 5.04 -2.52
C VAL A 124 -18.36 5.58 -3.87
N ILE A 125 -17.52 5.36 -4.88
CA ILE A 125 -17.71 5.96 -6.21
C ILE A 125 -18.44 5.02 -7.17
N SER A 126 -18.83 3.82 -6.72
CA SER A 126 -19.46 2.80 -7.56
C SER A 126 -20.78 3.24 -8.20
N GLY A 127 -21.50 4.18 -7.57
CA GLY A 127 -22.74 4.76 -8.08
C GLY A 127 -22.57 5.91 -9.09
N PHE A 128 -21.34 6.39 -9.31
CA PHE A 128 -21.06 7.42 -10.32
C PHE A 128 -20.85 6.76 -11.68
N SER A 129 -21.54 7.26 -12.71
CA SER A 129 -21.21 6.93 -14.10
C SER A 129 -19.83 7.49 -14.45
N THR A 130 -18.99 6.70 -15.11
CA THR A 130 -17.65 7.14 -15.55
C THR A 130 -17.74 8.18 -16.67
N THR A 131 -17.89 9.45 -16.30
CA THR A 131 -17.98 10.60 -17.22
C THR A 131 -17.09 11.75 -16.73
N ALA A 132 -16.62 12.60 -17.65
CA ALA A 132 -15.79 13.76 -17.32
C ALA A 132 -16.43 14.66 -16.24
N THR A 133 -17.73 14.91 -16.33
CA THR A 133 -18.48 15.74 -15.39
C THR A 133 -18.55 15.19 -13.97
N ASN A 134 -18.48 13.86 -13.83
CA ASN A 134 -18.62 13.18 -12.55
C ASN A 134 -17.28 13.02 -11.82
N TYR A 135 -16.17 13.22 -12.52
CA TYR A 135 -14.83 13.11 -11.95
C TYR A 135 -14.61 14.01 -10.73
N PRO A 136 -14.89 15.34 -10.79
CA PRO A 136 -14.66 16.21 -9.64
C PRO A 136 -15.49 15.81 -8.43
N GLU A 137 -16.74 15.36 -8.65
CA GLU A 137 -17.64 14.97 -7.56
C GLU A 137 -17.31 13.60 -6.98
N ALA A 138 -16.83 12.67 -7.80
CA ALA A 138 -16.28 11.41 -7.31
C ALA A 138 -15.04 11.66 -6.41
N VAL A 139 -14.13 12.54 -6.84
CA VAL A 139 -12.96 12.95 -6.04
C VAL A 139 -13.39 13.64 -4.75
N LYS A 140 -14.33 14.60 -4.82
CA LYS A 140 -14.87 15.29 -3.65
C LYS A 140 -15.50 14.31 -2.66
N THR A 141 -16.31 13.38 -3.14
CA THR A 141 -16.98 12.37 -2.28
C THR A 141 -15.97 11.46 -1.59
N LEU A 142 -14.90 11.06 -2.30
CA LEU A 142 -13.79 10.32 -1.70
C LEU A 142 -13.11 11.14 -0.61
N ARG A 143 -12.83 12.41 -0.87
CA ARG A 143 -12.22 13.32 0.11
C ARG A 143 -13.09 13.48 1.34
N GLU A 144 -14.37 13.82 1.17
CA GLU A 144 -15.32 13.99 2.29
C GLU A 144 -15.50 12.72 3.13
N ARG A 145 -15.46 11.53 2.50
CA ARG A 145 -15.63 10.26 3.22
C ARG A 145 -14.35 9.81 3.95
N PHE A 146 -13.18 10.23 3.48
CA PHE A 146 -11.88 9.75 3.97
C PHE A 146 -10.96 10.89 4.45
N ASP A 147 -11.53 12.02 4.85
CA ASP A 147 -10.98 13.37 4.98
C ASP A 147 -9.61 13.56 5.70
N ARG A 148 -8.52 13.05 5.10
CA ARG A 148 -7.20 13.70 4.84
C ARG A 148 -6.55 12.91 3.68
N ALA A 149 -6.81 13.34 2.47
CA ALA A 149 -6.63 12.55 1.23
C ALA A 149 -5.24 11.94 1.00
N ASP A 150 -4.17 12.46 1.62
CA ASP A 150 -2.81 11.99 1.34
C ASP A 150 -2.16 11.21 2.52
N LEU A 151 -2.64 11.37 3.76
CA LEU A 151 -2.08 10.70 4.94
C LEU A 151 -3.05 9.74 5.63
N ILE A 152 -4.37 9.93 5.50
CA ILE A 152 -5.38 9.09 6.16
C ILE A 152 -5.73 7.86 5.33
N ILE A 153 -5.72 7.93 4.00
CA ILE A 153 -6.06 6.77 3.15
C ILE A 153 -5.00 5.67 3.31
N GLN A 154 -3.73 6.01 3.51
CA GLN A 154 -2.69 5.02 3.81
C GLN A 154 -2.64 4.60 5.26
N HIS A 155 -2.73 5.55 6.20
CA HIS A 155 -2.69 5.23 7.63
C HIS A 155 -3.92 4.42 8.09
N HIS A 156 -5.13 4.71 7.59
CA HIS A 156 -6.34 3.95 7.98
C HIS A 156 -6.54 2.64 7.22
N ILE A 157 -5.97 2.44 6.03
CA ILE A 157 -6.06 1.12 5.34
C ILE A 157 -5.24 0.05 6.10
N ILE A 158 -4.12 0.45 6.71
CA ILE A 158 -3.23 -0.44 7.50
C ILE A 158 -3.83 -0.68 8.90
N GLU A 159 -4.22 0.38 9.61
CA GLU A 159 -4.74 0.26 10.98
C GLU A 159 -6.08 -0.50 11.08
N ILE A 160 -6.93 -0.44 10.05
CA ILE A 160 -8.24 -1.11 10.05
C ILE A 160 -8.13 -2.62 9.74
N ALA A 161 -7.07 -3.05 9.06
CA ALA A 161 -6.85 -4.47 8.74
C ALA A 161 -6.31 -5.28 9.94
N ASP A 162 -5.45 -4.69 10.76
CA ASP A 162 -4.80 -5.39 11.88
C ASP A 162 -5.63 -5.41 13.17
N ILE A 163 -6.41 -4.37 13.46
CA ILE A 163 -7.26 -4.33 14.66
C ILE A 163 -8.38 -5.38 14.61
N LYS A 164 -8.88 -5.73 13.40
CA LYS A 164 -9.96 -6.73 13.25
C LYS A 164 -9.51 -8.18 13.37
N LYS A 165 -8.23 -8.53 13.16
CA LYS A 165 -7.74 -9.90 13.38
C LYS A 165 -7.41 -10.19 14.84
N ILE A 166 -6.91 -9.19 15.59
CA ILE A 166 -6.55 -9.36 17.00
C ILE A 166 -7.78 -9.38 17.92
N THR A 167 -8.83 -8.61 17.58
CA THR A 167 -10.08 -8.57 18.37
C THR A 167 -11.07 -9.69 18.07
N GLN A 168 -10.92 -10.43 16.97
CA GLN A 168 -11.76 -11.60 16.65
C GLN A 168 -11.17 -12.94 17.10
N SER A 169 -9.88 -13.00 17.45
CA SER A 169 -9.23 -14.22 17.96
C SER A 169 -9.21 -14.32 19.49
N SER A 170 -9.54 -13.26 20.24
CA SER A 170 -9.55 -13.29 21.70
C SER A 170 -10.97 -13.15 22.26
N ALA A 171 -11.61 -14.32 22.39
CA ALA A 171 -12.76 -14.67 23.24
C ALA A 171 -14.11 -13.96 22.99
N PRO A 172 -15.17 -14.77 22.75
CA PRO A 172 -16.03 -15.04 23.90
C PRO A 172 -16.57 -16.49 23.91
N ASP A 173 -15.73 -17.44 24.32
CA ASP A 173 -16.25 -18.72 24.84
C ASP A 173 -15.34 -19.14 26.00
N LEU A 174 -15.72 -18.72 27.21
CA LEU A 174 -15.58 -19.44 28.49
C LEU A 174 -16.07 -18.53 29.65
N ARG A 175 -17.23 -17.90 29.47
CA ARG A 175 -18.09 -17.51 30.60
C ARG A 175 -19.48 -18.09 30.36
N ARG A 176 -19.64 -19.39 30.64
CA ARG A 176 -20.85 -20.02 31.18
C ARG A 176 -20.72 -21.55 31.26
N LEU A 177 -20.15 -22.03 32.37
CA LEU A 177 -20.75 -22.94 33.36
C LEU A 177 -19.67 -23.42 34.34
#